data_AF-A0A929A203-F1
#
_entry.id   AF-A0A929A203-F1
#
_cell.length_a   1.000
_cell.length_b   1.000
_cell.length_c   1.000
_cell.angle_alpha   90.00
_cell.angle_beta   90.00
_cell.angle_gamma   90.00
#
_symmetry.space_group_name_H-M   'P 1'
#
loop_
_entity.id
_entity.type
_entity.pdbx_description
1 polymer ?
#
loop_
_entity_poly.entity_id
_entity_poly.type
_entity_poly.pdbx_seq_one_letter_code
_entity_poly.pdbx_strand_id
1 'polypeptide(L)'
;MRTEDDLYNELQRLNGKSYKAYKDIQGRYQFADFTLLIDHVQGDPFAAPSRLRVQISQAVAGFPKSLYATPSRAIALRDYLHRVFAKQARMMQTTRGSGKSGLIGIAPIGQQIIERSSVWVSAEQVEVRFVVGLPAQGRRILGRQAAALLCEDLPDIVDAALRFESLKPKAMQRQVEVAEDADWLRQQLSERGLVSFVPNGAILPRQSGVNDAPLKDAAQPFQSPPELEVSFDRPNQGTISGMGIPEGITLIVGGGYHGKSTLLRAIALGIYNHIPGDGREQVVTRPDAVKIRAEDGRSVAGVDISPFINHLPQGRSTTDFSTENASGSTSQAASIVEALEAGASALLVDEDTSATNFMIRDRRMQALIAKDHEPITPFIDKIRQLYADYGVSTVLVMGGSGDYFDVADTVIAMTDYQPTAVTEQAKAIAAEYATHRKAEGGESFAPLAQRFPLPTQDSFQERDRRPPKLKVREVDELVLGRESVDLSALEQLVEVSQVRAIGAAITTLQPQFDGNHTLSDRITALQDKLDTTDLDILTDYPQGDLAMFRRIDLAAALNRMRSLQVKVKGDRG
;
A
#
# COMPACT_ATOMS: atom_id res chain seq x y z
N MET A 1 12.68 19.21 35.10
CA MET A 1 11.82 18.33 34.29
C MET A 1 10.68 17.90 35.19
N ARG A 2 9.42 17.90 34.71
CA ARG A 2 8.30 17.41 35.54
C ARG A 2 8.46 15.90 35.75
N THR A 3 8.10 15.38 36.91
CA THR A 3 8.19 13.95 37.24
C THR A 3 6.86 13.24 37.10
N GLU A 4 6.86 11.92 37.22
CA GLU A 4 5.65 11.11 37.40
C GLU A 4 4.78 11.62 38.57
N ASP A 5 5.39 11.92 39.73
CA ASP A 5 4.66 12.47 40.88
C ASP A 5 3.98 13.81 40.56
N ASP A 6 4.64 14.69 39.77
CA ASP A 6 4.03 15.94 39.31
C ASP A 6 2.79 15.68 38.45
N LEU A 7 2.86 14.69 37.54
CA LEU A 7 1.72 14.30 36.71
C LEU A 7 0.59 13.73 37.56
N TYR A 8 0.90 12.80 38.46
CA TYR A 8 -0.07 12.17 39.36
C TYR A 8 -0.81 13.22 40.19
N ASN A 9 -0.06 14.11 40.86
CA ASN A 9 -0.64 15.17 41.68
C ASN A 9 -1.50 16.14 40.87
N GLU A 10 -1.07 16.48 39.65
CA GLU A 10 -1.85 17.33 38.75
C GLU A 10 -3.16 16.65 38.33
N LEU A 11 -3.14 15.37 37.98
CA LEU A 11 -4.34 14.59 37.64
C LEU A 11 -5.32 14.51 38.82
N GLN A 12 -4.82 14.33 40.05
CA GLN A 12 -5.64 14.37 41.26
C GLN A 12 -6.29 15.75 41.45
N ARG A 13 -5.53 16.84 41.24
CA ARG A 13 -6.01 18.23 41.31
C ARG A 13 -7.08 18.53 40.25
N LEU A 14 -7.01 17.89 39.09
CA LEU A 14 -7.97 18.07 37.99
C LEU A 14 -9.29 17.31 38.20
N ASN A 15 -9.34 16.37 39.15
CA ASN A 15 -10.53 15.53 39.38
C ASN A 15 -11.80 16.37 39.60
N GLY A 16 -12.85 16.09 38.84
CA GLY A 16 -14.14 16.79 38.88
C GLY A 16 -14.19 18.13 38.14
N LYS A 17 -13.05 18.66 37.67
CA LYS A 17 -13.01 19.90 36.88
C LYS A 17 -13.58 19.70 35.46
N SER A 18 -13.78 20.81 34.76
CA SER A 18 -14.15 20.80 33.34
C SER A 18 -13.08 20.12 32.50
N TYR A 19 -13.52 19.32 31.52
CA TYR A 19 -12.66 18.55 30.62
C TYR A 19 -11.53 19.37 29.96
N LYS A 20 -11.80 20.65 29.64
CA LYS A 20 -10.81 21.55 29.05
C LYS A 20 -9.55 21.72 29.90
N ALA A 21 -9.64 21.49 31.21
CA ALA A 21 -8.51 21.61 32.14
C ALA A 21 -7.46 20.52 31.95
N TYR A 22 -7.75 19.42 31.22
CA TYR A 22 -6.70 18.47 30.82
C TYR A 22 -5.59 19.14 29.98
N LYS A 23 -5.78 20.32 29.39
CA LYS A 23 -4.69 21.02 28.71
C LYS A 23 -3.50 21.32 29.63
N ASP A 24 -3.72 21.37 30.95
CA ASP A 24 -2.68 21.62 31.95
C ASP A 24 -1.65 20.47 32.04
N ILE A 25 -2.03 19.24 31.61
CA ILE A 25 -1.13 18.07 31.60
C ILE A 25 -0.28 17.98 30.33
N GLN A 26 -0.41 18.90 29.37
CA GLN A 26 0.44 18.88 28.18
C GLN A 26 1.90 19.16 28.58
N GLY A 27 2.84 18.32 28.12
CA GLY A 27 4.24 18.46 28.50
C GLY A 27 5.03 17.16 28.51
N ARG A 28 6.22 17.21 29.13
CA ARG A 28 7.16 16.09 29.26
C ARG A 28 7.31 15.71 30.72
N TYR A 29 7.20 14.41 31.02
CA TYR A 29 7.23 13.85 32.36
C TYR A 29 8.25 12.72 32.43
N GLN A 30 9.21 12.82 33.35
CA GLN A 30 10.20 11.79 33.61
C GLN A 30 9.62 10.74 34.54
N PHE A 31 9.52 9.50 34.06
CA PHE A 31 9.26 8.31 34.87
C PHE A 31 10.60 7.65 35.22
N ALA A 32 10.60 6.58 36.02
CA ALA A 32 11.83 5.88 36.39
C ALA A 32 12.64 5.46 35.15
N ASP A 33 11.98 4.80 34.20
CA ASP A 33 12.66 4.08 33.11
C ASP A 33 12.36 4.65 31.71
N PHE A 34 11.45 5.62 31.60
CA PHE A 34 11.09 6.26 30.35
C PHE A 34 10.67 7.73 30.53
N THR A 35 10.54 8.46 29.43
CA THR A 35 9.91 9.77 29.40
C THR A 35 8.56 9.67 28.71
N LEU A 36 7.51 10.18 29.36
CA LEU A 36 6.20 10.38 28.77
C LEU A 36 6.10 11.79 28.18
N LEU A 37 5.63 11.89 26.94
CA LEU A 37 5.34 13.15 26.26
C LEU A 37 3.86 13.17 25.93
N ILE A 38 3.18 14.21 26.39
CA ILE A 38 1.77 14.48 26.07
C ILE A 38 1.78 15.63 25.07
N ASP A 39 1.82 15.31 23.77
CA ASP A 39 1.98 16.29 22.70
C ASP A 39 0.70 17.05 22.42
N HIS A 40 -0.45 16.36 22.46
CA HIS A 40 -1.76 16.96 22.22
C HIS A 40 -2.83 16.38 23.14
N VAL A 41 -3.61 17.26 23.76
CA VAL A 41 -4.75 16.89 24.61
C VAL A 41 -6.06 17.12 23.87
N GLN A 42 -6.88 16.08 23.78
CA GLN A 42 -8.19 16.14 23.13
C GLN A 42 -9.10 17.20 23.79
N GLY A 43 -9.88 17.94 22.99
CA GLY A 43 -10.72 19.03 23.51
C GLY A 43 -12.03 18.58 24.17
N ASP A 44 -12.47 17.34 23.92
CA ASP A 44 -13.71 16.74 24.41
C ASP A 44 -13.56 15.19 24.47
N PRO A 45 -14.24 14.48 25.40
CA PRO A 45 -14.11 13.03 25.54
C PRO A 45 -14.55 12.20 24.32
N PHE A 46 -15.35 12.78 23.41
CA PHE A 46 -15.83 12.13 22.19
C PHE A 46 -14.98 12.46 20.95
N ALA A 47 -13.98 13.32 21.09
CA ALA A 47 -13.11 13.73 19.99
C ALA A 47 -12.09 12.64 19.60
N ALA A 48 -11.20 12.97 18.65
CA ALA A 48 -9.99 12.17 18.43
C ALA A 48 -9.17 12.15 19.74
N PRO A 49 -8.66 10.99 20.19
CA PRO A 49 -7.99 10.93 21.48
C PRO A 49 -6.67 11.73 21.51
N SER A 50 -6.19 11.99 22.72
CA SER A 50 -4.94 12.70 23.00
C SER A 50 -3.76 11.94 22.41
N ARG A 51 -2.77 12.66 21.88
CA ARG A 51 -1.58 12.09 21.24
C ARG A 51 -0.40 12.11 22.21
N LEU A 52 0.15 10.93 22.45
CA LEU A 52 1.19 10.71 23.44
C LEU A 52 2.37 9.96 22.81
N ARG A 53 3.54 10.14 23.40
CA ARG A 53 4.74 9.36 23.08
C ARG A 53 5.43 8.87 24.35
N VAL A 54 6.00 7.69 24.27
CA VAL A 54 6.94 7.16 25.26
C VAL A 54 8.31 7.08 24.61
N GLN A 55 9.32 7.61 25.28
CA GLN A 55 10.73 7.50 24.90
C GLN A 55 11.49 6.72 25.97
N ILE A 56 12.13 5.62 25.59
CA ILE A 56 12.93 4.77 26.49
C ILE A 56 14.36 4.69 25.94
N SER A 57 15.35 4.96 26.79
CA SER A 57 16.76 4.85 26.38
C SER A 57 17.15 3.40 26.10
N GLN A 58 18.07 3.16 25.17
CA GLN A 58 18.56 1.81 24.89
C GLN A 58 19.28 1.17 26.09
N ALA A 59 19.76 1.95 27.06
CA ALA A 59 20.29 1.43 28.32
C ALA A 59 19.23 0.68 29.14
N VAL A 60 17.95 1.05 29.00
CA VAL A 60 16.81 0.38 29.64
C VAL A 60 16.13 -0.60 28.68
N ALA A 61 15.89 -0.18 27.43
CA ALA A 61 15.20 -1.00 26.44
C ALA A 61 15.99 -2.26 26.06
N GLY A 62 17.33 -2.15 25.97
CA GLY A 62 18.24 -3.28 25.85
C GLY A 62 18.16 -4.07 24.53
N PHE A 63 17.67 -3.46 23.43
CA PHE A 63 17.57 -4.18 22.16
C PHE A 63 18.96 -4.40 21.53
N PRO A 64 19.33 -5.65 21.18
CA PRO A 64 20.58 -5.91 20.47
C PRO A 64 20.65 -5.20 19.11
N LYS A 65 21.78 -4.55 18.82
CA LYS A 65 22.03 -3.87 17.53
C LYS A 65 21.79 -4.76 16.30
N SER A 66 22.02 -6.07 16.43
CA SER A 66 21.79 -7.04 15.35
C SER A 66 20.34 -7.12 14.87
N LEU A 67 19.37 -6.68 15.68
CA LEU A 67 17.95 -6.65 15.33
C LEU A 67 17.53 -5.43 14.51
N TYR A 68 18.38 -4.42 14.40
CA TYR A 68 18.10 -3.18 13.68
C TYR A 68 19.33 -2.63 12.94
N ALA A 69 20.27 -3.52 12.61
CA ALA A 69 21.52 -3.17 11.92
C ALA A 69 21.31 -2.78 10.45
N THR A 70 20.25 -3.27 9.82
CA THR A 70 19.85 -2.94 8.44
C THR A 70 18.45 -2.32 8.44
N PRO A 71 18.08 -1.53 7.41
CA PRO A 71 16.74 -0.97 7.30
C PRO A 71 15.64 -2.04 7.38
N SER A 72 15.81 -3.15 6.67
CA SER A 72 14.89 -4.29 6.70
C SER A 72 14.64 -4.80 8.12
N ARG A 73 15.73 -5.10 8.84
CA ARG A 73 15.65 -5.59 10.22
C ARG A 73 15.02 -4.56 11.16
N ALA A 74 15.38 -3.28 11.00
CA ALA A 74 14.84 -2.19 11.81
C ALA A 74 13.32 -2.04 11.62
N ILE A 75 12.84 -2.08 10.37
CA ILE A 75 11.40 -2.02 10.06
C ILE A 75 10.67 -3.22 10.67
N ALA A 76 11.22 -4.43 10.53
CA ALA A 76 10.64 -5.65 11.09
C ALA A 76 10.59 -5.63 12.62
N LEU A 77 11.63 -5.10 13.29
CA LEU A 77 11.66 -4.91 14.74
C LEU A 77 10.60 -3.89 15.19
N ARG A 78 10.51 -2.74 14.51
CA ARG A 78 9.50 -1.70 14.81
C ARG A 78 8.08 -2.25 14.68
N ASP A 79 7.82 -3.04 13.64
CA ASP A 79 6.53 -3.75 13.45
C ASP A 79 6.26 -4.75 14.58
N TYR A 80 7.26 -5.54 15.00
CA TYR A 80 7.11 -6.47 16.11
C TYR A 80 6.72 -5.74 17.40
N LEU A 81 7.44 -4.66 17.74
CA LEU A 81 7.18 -3.85 18.92
C LEU A 81 5.81 -3.17 18.87
N HIS A 82 5.40 -2.68 17.70
CA HIS A 82 4.05 -2.17 17.48
C HIS A 82 3.00 -3.22 17.85
N ARG A 83 3.13 -4.45 17.33
CA ARG A 83 2.18 -5.54 17.60
C ARG A 83 2.11 -5.91 19.07
N VAL A 84 3.26 -5.96 19.74
CA VAL A 84 3.30 -6.25 21.18
C VAL A 84 2.64 -5.11 21.97
N PHE A 85 2.98 -3.85 21.70
CA PHE A 85 2.36 -2.71 22.36
C PHE A 85 0.85 -2.70 22.15
N ALA A 86 0.37 -2.88 20.91
CA ALA A 86 -1.05 -2.97 20.58
C ALA A 86 -1.76 -4.08 21.38
N LYS A 87 -1.12 -5.26 21.49
CA LYS A 87 -1.64 -6.39 22.25
C LYS A 87 -1.72 -6.09 23.74
N GLN A 88 -0.66 -5.55 24.34
CA GLN A 88 -0.64 -5.19 25.77
C GLN A 88 -1.68 -4.12 26.09
N ALA A 89 -1.75 -3.07 25.27
CA ALA A 89 -2.74 -2.01 25.41
C ALA A 89 -4.18 -2.55 25.34
N ARG A 90 -4.46 -3.47 24.40
CA ARG A 90 -5.78 -4.12 24.30
C ARG A 90 -6.10 -5.00 25.51
N MET A 91 -5.13 -5.72 26.06
CA MET A 91 -5.32 -6.57 27.23
C MET A 91 -5.61 -5.77 28.51
N MET A 92 -5.00 -4.60 28.65
CA MET A 92 -5.20 -3.70 29.80
C MET A 92 -6.36 -2.70 29.61
N GLN A 93 -6.94 -2.65 28.40
CA GLN A 93 -8.00 -1.70 28.09
C GLN A 93 -9.22 -1.92 28.98
N THR A 94 -9.59 -0.89 29.73
CA THR A 94 -10.78 -0.87 30.58
C THR A 94 -11.60 0.38 30.29
N THR A 95 -12.93 0.26 30.26
CA THR A 95 -13.81 1.41 30.06
C THR A 95 -13.80 2.28 31.31
N ARG A 96 -13.22 3.48 31.23
CA ARG A 96 -13.03 4.39 32.38
C ARG A 96 -13.86 5.67 32.27
N GLY A 97 -15.11 5.55 31.80
CA GLY A 97 -16.03 6.68 31.70
C GLY A 97 -16.79 6.75 30.38
N SER A 98 -17.05 7.97 29.90
CA SER A 98 -17.83 8.26 28.68
C SER A 98 -16.95 8.34 27.43
N GLY A 99 -17.53 8.05 26.26
CA GLY A 99 -16.84 8.21 24.98
C GLY A 99 -15.66 7.24 24.84
N LYS A 100 -14.47 7.77 24.54
CA LYS A 100 -13.23 6.97 24.38
C LYS A 100 -12.44 6.80 25.69
N SER A 101 -13.04 7.12 26.84
CA SER A 101 -12.37 7.11 28.15
C SER A 101 -11.77 5.74 28.50
N GLY A 102 -10.47 5.70 28.80
CA GLY A 102 -9.72 4.50 29.15
C GLY A 102 -9.10 3.75 27.96
N LEU A 103 -9.24 4.30 26.75
CA LEU A 103 -8.51 3.79 25.58
C LEU A 103 -7.02 4.12 25.70
N ILE A 104 -6.16 3.12 25.55
CA ILE A 104 -4.78 3.27 25.07
C ILE A 104 -4.73 2.54 23.72
N GLY A 105 -4.42 3.25 22.65
CA GLY A 105 -4.48 2.70 21.30
C GLY A 105 -3.32 3.13 20.44
N ILE A 106 -2.87 2.24 19.56
CA ILE A 106 -1.90 2.53 18.50
C ILE A 106 -2.59 2.31 17.15
N ALA A 107 -2.03 2.85 16.07
CA ALA A 107 -2.64 2.72 14.73
C ALA A 107 -2.89 1.23 14.39
N PRO A 108 -4.07 0.86 13.83
CA PRO A 108 -4.33 -0.53 13.47
C PRO A 108 -3.48 -0.92 12.25
N ILE A 109 -2.94 -2.15 12.27
CA ILE A 109 -2.07 -2.68 11.22
C ILE A 109 -2.53 -4.06 10.75
N GLY A 110 -2.18 -4.40 9.51
CA GLY A 110 -2.53 -5.65 8.86
C GLY A 110 -1.51 -6.77 9.06
N GLN A 111 -1.49 -7.70 8.12
CA GLN A 111 -0.51 -8.80 8.07
C GLN A 111 0.85 -8.35 7.51
N GLN A 112 0.88 -7.20 6.85
CA GLN A 112 2.05 -6.64 6.19
C GLN A 112 2.98 -5.96 7.21
N ILE A 113 4.28 -6.08 6.96
CA ILE A 113 5.34 -5.37 7.67
C ILE A 113 5.67 -4.13 6.83
N ILE A 114 5.27 -2.96 7.34
CA ILE A 114 5.44 -1.66 6.67
C ILE A 114 6.15 -0.71 7.63
N GLU A 115 6.99 0.17 7.10
CA GLU A 115 7.58 1.25 7.88
C GLU A 115 6.49 2.24 8.33
N ARG A 116 6.46 2.53 9.64
CA ARG A 116 5.42 3.36 10.26
C ARG A 116 6.03 4.37 11.21
N SER A 117 5.36 5.50 11.37
CA SER A 117 5.75 6.53 12.33
C SER A 117 5.39 6.15 13.78
N SER A 118 4.63 5.07 13.98
CA SER A 118 4.13 4.63 15.29
C SER A 118 5.20 4.12 16.26
N VAL A 119 6.30 3.55 15.75
CA VAL A 119 7.38 2.99 16.56
C VAL A 119 8.72 3.31 15.89
N TRP A 120 9.66 3.85 16.67
CA TRP A 120 11.01 4.13 16.24
C TRP A 120 12.02 3.39 17.12
N VAL A 121 13.10 2.91 16.51
CA VAL A 121 14.24 2.31 17.21
C VAL A 121 15.52 2.90 16.62
N SER A 122 16.36 3.46 17.48
CA SER A 122 17.70 3.96 17.16
C SER A 122 18.76 3.34 18.09
N ALA A 123 20.01 3.77 17.95
CA ALA A 123 21.09 3.35 18.84
C ALA A 123 20.98 3.98 20.26
N GLU A 124 20.21 5.06 20.38
CA GLU A 124 20.06 5.85 21.60
C GLU A 124 18.77 5.50 22.35
N GLN A 125 17.66 5.28 21.63
CA GLN A 125 16.34 5.11 22.24
C GLN A 125 15.35 4.33 21.37
N VAL A 126 14.27 3.89 22.01
CA VAL A 126 13.03 3.43 21.37
C VAL A 126 11.94 4.46 21.67
N GLU A 127 11.13 4.78 20.67
CA GLU A 127 9.97 5.65 20.81
C GLU A 127 8.71 4.93 20.35
N VAL A 128 7.61 5.05 21.10
CA VAL A 128 6.28 4.61 20.66
C VAL A 128 5.32 5.78 20.70
N ARG A 129 4.56 5.95 19.63
CA ARG A 129 3.56 7.01 19.45
C ARG A 129 2.17 6.39 19.42
N PHE A 130 1.32 6.86 20.29
CA PHE A 130 0.02 6.25 20.54
C PHE A 130 -1.00 7.32 20.95
N VAL A 131 -2.24 6.88 21.13
CA VAL A 131 -3.33 7.75 21.54
C VAL A 131 -3.94 7.28 22.84
N VAL A 132 -4.37 8.23 23.67
CA VAL A 132 -5.03 7.95 24.95
C VAL A 132 -6.34 8.71 25.05
N GLY A 133 -7.42 7.99 25.29
CA GLY A 133 -8.72 8.57 25.60
C GLY A 133 -8.81 8.93 27.07
N LEU A 134 -8.58 10.20 27.40
CA LEU A 134 -8.52 10.65 28.79
C LEU A 134 -9.87 10.48 29.53
N PRO A 135 -9.88 9.85 30.71
CA PRO A 135 -11.10 9.54 31.47
C PRO A 135 -11.98 10.75 31.82
N ALA A 136 -13.28 10.62 31.56
CA ALA A 136 -14.28 11.60 31.96
C ALA A 136 -15.68 11.00 32.17
N GLN A 137 -16.49 11.65 33.00
CA GLN A 137 -17.93 11.39 33.11
C GLN A 137 -18.68 12.58 32.53
N GLY A 138 -19.29 12.38 31.35
CA GLY A 138 -19.71 13.52 30.52
C GLY A 138 -18.51 14.43 30.26
N ARG A 139 -18.58 15.71 30.62
CA ARG A 139 -17.47 16.68 30.47
C ARG A 139 -16.73 16.99 31.77
N ARG A 140 -16.83 16.12 32.78
CA ARG A 140 -16.09 16.24 34.04
C ARG A 140 -14.95 15.25 34.08
N ILE A 141 -13.76 15.73 34.43
CA ILE A 141 -12.53 14.95 34.49
C ILE A 141 -12.63 13.88 35.58
N LEU A 142 -12.30 12.62 35.24
CA LEU A 142 -12.10 11.55 36.21
C LEU A 142 -10.60 11.43 36.52
N GLY A 143 -10.07 12.37 37.29
CA GLY A 143 -8.64 12.55 37.51
C GLY A 143 -7.95 11.33 38.12
N ARG A 144 -8.63 10.66 39.07
CA ARG A 144 -8.14 9.39 39.66
C ARG A 144 -8.01 8.27 38.63
N GLN A 145 -8.97 8.17 37.72
CA GLN A 145 -8.95 7.15 36.66
C GLN A 145 -7.88 7.47 35.60
N ALA A 146 -7.64 8.75 35.35
CA ALA A 146 -6.56 9.21 34.46
C ALA A 146 -5.18 8.95 35.08
N ALA A 147 -5.03 9.13 36.39
CA ALA A 147 -3.82 8.79 37.12
C ALA A 147 -3.54 7.28 37.03
N ALA A 148 -4.52 6.43 37.33
CA ALA A 148 -4.37 4.98 37.14
C ALA A 148 -4.06 4.60 35.67
N LEU A 149 -4.55 5.36 34.69
CA LEU A 149 -4.30 5.06 33.27
C LEU A 149 -2.88 5.41 32.84
N LEU A 150 -2.37 6.57 33.27
CA LEU A 150 -1.09 7.12 32.82
C LEU A 150 0.09 6.79 33.74
N CYS A 151 -0.17 6.55 35.03
CA CYS A 151 0.84 6.31 36.05
C CYS A 151 0.83 4.87 36.60
N GLU A 152 -0.11 4.01 36.18
CA GLU A 152 -0.12 2.59 36.57
C GLU A 152 -0.17 1.70 35.31
N ASP A 153 -1.26 1.75 34.53
CA ASP A 153 -1.40 0.86 33.36
C ASP A 153 -0.35 1.12 32.28
N LEU A 154 -0.05 2.39 31.97
CA LEU A 154 0.89 2.74 30.92
C LEU A 154 2.32 2.27 31.25
N PRO A 155 2.89 2.50 32.46
CA PRO A 155 4.13 1.87 32.87
C PRO A 155 4.15 0.34 32.67
N ASP A 156 3.08 -0.37 33.07
CA ASP A 156 3.00 -1.84 32.90
C ASP A 156 3.03 -2.24 31.42
N ILE A 157 2.36 -1.49 30.54
CA ILE A 157 2.41 -1.71 29.09
C ILE A 157 3.83 -1.48 28.56
N VAL A 158 4.48 -0.39 28.96
CA VAL A 158 5.85 -0.04 28.53
C VAL A 158 6.82 -1.16 28.93
N ASP A 159 6.72 -1.64 30.16
CA ASP A 159 7.60 -2.70 30.68
C ASP A 159 7.37 -4.03 29.98
N ALA A 160 6.12 -4.38 29.68
CA ALA A 160 5.77 -5.62 28.98
C ALA A 160 6.04 -5.57 27.45
N ALA A 161 6.13 -4.38 26.85
CA ALA A 161 6.22 -4.22 25.39
C ALA A 161 7.56 -3.69 24.87
N LEU A 162 8.30 -2.89 25.65
CA LEU A 162 9.42 -2.09 25.17
C LEU A 162 10.77 -2.41 25.83
N ARG A 163 10.83 -3.43 26.68
CA ARG A 163 12.09 -3.98 27.23
C ARG A 163 12.41 -5.32 26.60
N PHE A 164 13.61 -5.49 26.08
CA PHE A 164 14.07 -6.73 25.43
C PHE A 164 13.88 -7.96 26.33
N GLU A 165 14.19 -7.83 27.63
CA GLU A 165 14.08 -8.92 28.62
C GLU A 165 12.64 -9.39 28.88
N SER A 166 11.65 -8.52 28.68
CA SER A 166 10.23 -8.83 28.84
C SER A 166 9.62 -9.50 27.60
N LEU A 167 10.33 -9.48 26.47
CA LEU A 167 9.85 -9.98 25.19
C LEU A 167 10.30 -11.42 24.95
N LYS A 168 9.85 -11.99 23.83
CA LYS A 168 10.24 -13.34 23.39
C LYS A 168 11.37 -13.23 22.36
N PRO A 169 12.66 -13.41 22.73
CA PRO A 169 13.77 -13.12 21.82
C PRO A 169 13.71 -13.96 20.53
N LYS A 170 13.32 -15.23 20.64
CA LYS A 170 13.19 -16.13 19.47
C LYS A 170 12.11 -15.68 18.48
N ALA A 171 10.97 -15.17 18.96
CA ALA A 171 9.88 -14.75 18.09
C ALA A 171 10.25 -13.46 17.34
N MET A 172 10.88 -12.53 18.06
CA MET A 172 11.38 -11.28 17.49
C MET A 172 12.50 -11.51 16.47
N GLN A 173 13.49 -12.35 16.81
CA GLN A 173 14.56 -12.74 15.89
C GLN A 173 13.98 -13.37 14.62
N ARG A 174 13.02 -14.30 14.76
CA ARG A 174 12.36 -14.93 13.61
C ARG A 174 11.66 -13.91 12.70
N GLN A 175 10.95 -12.92 13.26
CA GLN A 175 10.30 -11.91 12.43
C GLN A 175 11.30 -11.06 11.66
N VAL A 176 12.38 -10.65 12.32
CA VAL A 176 13.47 -9.89 11.72
C VAL A 176 14.13 -10.66 10.57
N GLU A 177 14.46 -11.94 10.79
CA GLU A 177 15.09 -12.82 9.79
C GLU A 177 14.16 -13.11 8.61
N VAL A 178 12.87 -13.38 8.86
CA VAL A 178 11.87 -13.63 7.81
C VAL A 178 11.69 -12.41 6.91
N ALA A 179 11.62 -11.21 7.49
CA ALA A 179 11.49 -9.98 6.71
C ALA A 179 12.74 -9.68 5.90
N GLU A 180 13.94 -9.88 6.47
CA GLU A 180 15.20 -9.68 5.76
C GLU A 180 15.39 -10.68 4.62
N ASP A 181 15.01 -11.95 4.85
CA ASP A 181 14.99 -12.97 3.81
C ASP A 181 14.05 -12.58 2.65
N ALA A 182 12.86 -12.03 2.95
CA ALA A 182 11.91 -11.59 1.92
C ALA A 182 12.42 -10.38 1.14
N ASP A 183 13.01 -9.39 1.81
CA ASP A 183 13.63 -8.24 1.13
C ASP A 183 14.79 -8.67 0.23
N TRP A 184 15.63 -9.56 0.73
CA TRP A 184 16.73 -10.12 -0.04
C TRP A 184 16.21 -10.87 -1.27
N LEU A 185 15.24 -11.78 -1.12
CA LEU A 185 14.61 -12.49 -2.24
C LEU A 185 14.07 -11.51 -3.29
N ARG A 186 13.37 -10.45 -2.85
CA ARG A 186 12.80 -9.45 -3.75
C ARG A 186 13.88 -8.72 -4.57
N GLN A 187 15.03 -8.43 -3.95
CA GLN A 187 16.17 -7.80 -4.64
C GLN A 187 16.78 -8.72 -5.71
N GLN A 188 16.72 -10.04 -5.53
CA GLN A 188 17.26 -10.99 -6.50
C GLN A 188 16.38 -11.19 -7.76
N LEU A 189 15.12 -10.72 -7.74
CA LEU A 189 14.17 -11.01 -8.82
C LEU A 189 14.62 -10.46 -10.17
N SER A 190 15.07 -9.19 -10.21
CA SER A 190 15.47 -8.53 -11.47
C SER A 190 16.66 -9.21 -12.13
N GLU A 191 17.72 -9.49 -11.36
CA GLU A 191 18.94 -10.15 -11.86
C GLU A 191 18.68 -11.58 -12.37
N ARG A 192 17.60 -12.21 -11.92
CA ARG A 192 17.17 -13.54 -12.38
C ARG A 192 16.10 -13.50 -13.48
N GLY A 193 15.75 -12.33 -13.99
CA GLY A 193 14.72 -12.17 -15.01
C GLY A 193 13.34 -12.61 -14.52
N LEU A 194 13.02 -12.36 -13.24
CA LEU A 194 11.75 -12.73 -12.62
C LEU A 194 10.94 -11.49 -12.21
N VAL A 195 9.62 -11.58 -12.33
CA VAL A 195 8.64 -10.60 -11.82
C VAL A 195 8.24 -10.93 -10.38
N SER A 196 8.08 -12.21 -10.07
CA SER A 196 7.60 -12.68 -8.77
C SER A 196 8.14 -14.07 -8.45
N PHE A 197 8.16 -14.41 -7.17
CA PHE A 197 8.50 -15.72 -6.65
C PHE A 197 7.45 -16.18 -5.62
N VAL A 198 6.95 -17.39 -5.80
CA VAL A 198 5.96 -18.03 -4.91
C VAL A 198 6.56 -19.32 -4.36
N PRO A 199 6.89 -19.39 -3.06
CA PRO A 199 7.60 -20.53 -2.48
C PRO A 199 6.71 -21.76 -2.33
N ASN A 200 7.31 -22.93 -2.46
CA ASN A 200 6.65 -24.19 -2.12
C ASN A 200 6.22 -24.19 -0.65
N GLY A 201 5.03 -24.70 -0.38
CA GLY A 201 4.41 -24.72 0.94
C GLY A 201 3.67 -23.43 1.32
N ALA A 202 3.64 -22.41 0.47
CA ALA A 202 2.90 -21.17 0.74
C ALA A 202 1.40 -21.42 0.93
N ILE A 203 0.77 -20.68 1.83
CA ILE A 203 -0.68 -20.68 2.04
C ILE A 203 -1.24 -19.36 1.51
N LEU A 204 -1.69 -19.41 0.25
CA LEU A 204 -2.24 -18.27 -0.48
C LEU A 204 -3.68 -17.88 -0.08
N PRO A 205 -4.63 -18.83 0.12
CA PRO A 205 -6.00 -18.45 0.46
C PRO A 205 -6.10 -17.82 1.84
N ARG A 206 -6.99 -16.84 1.98
CA ARG A 206 -7.24 -16.12 3.23
C ARG A 206 -8.45 -16.68 3.95
N GLN A 207 -8.55 -16.43 5.25
CA GLN A 207 -9.59 -16.97 6.11
C GLN A 207 -11.00 -16.53 5.67
N SER A 208 -11.16 -15.27 5.25
CA SER A 208 -12.40 -14.77 4.64
C SER A 208 -12.16 -13.46 3.87
N GLY A 209 -13.18 -12.94 3.20
CA GLY A 209 -13.11 -11.65 2.49
C GLY A 209 -12.86 -10.43 3.40
N VAL A 210 -13.06 -10.56 4.72
CA VAL A 210 -12.89 -9.48 5.71
C VAL A 210 -11.78 -9.76 6.74
N ASN A 211 -11.14 -10.93 6.66
CA ASN A 211 -10.04 -11.31 7.53
C ASN A 211 -8.89 -11.83 6.69
N ASP A 212 -7.84 -11.02 6.59
CA ASP A 212 -6.65 -11.31 5.80
C ASP A 212 -5.72 -12.31 6.49
N ALA A 213 -6.07 -13.00 7.57
CA ALA A 213 -5.28 -14.12 8.10
C ALA A 213 -5.28 -15.33 7.13
N PRO A 214 -4.28 -16.24 7.16
CA PRO A 214 -4.30 -17.41 6.28
C PRO A 214 -5.44 -18.36 6.61
N LEU A 215 -5.97 -19.02 5.58
CA LEU A 215 -6.88 -20.15 5.75
C LEU A 215 -6.12 -21.29 6.43
N LYS A 216 -6.59 -21.74 7.59
CA LYS A 216 -5.92 -22.79 8.38
C LYS A 216 -6.36 -24.19 7.96
N ASP A 217 -7.67 -24.41 7.93
CA ASP A 217 -8.25 -25.72 7.65
C ASP A 217 -8.51 -25.86 6.14
N ALA A 218 -8.19 -27.03 5.57
CA ALA A 218 -8.40 -27.37 4.16
C ALA A 218 -7.64 -26.54 3.11
N ALA A 219 -6.72 -25.66 3.51
CA ALA A 219 -5.86 -24.96 2.57
C ALA A 219 -4.85 -25.94 1.95
N GLN A 220 -4.80 -25.97 0.62
CA GLN A 220 -3.79 -26.72 -0.09
C GLN A 220 -2.51 -25.89 -0.18
N PRO A 221 -1.36 -26.40 0.32
CA PRO A 221 -0.09 -25.71 0.15
C PRO A 221 0.27 -25.59 -1.33
N PHE A 222 0.78 -24.42 -1.71
CA PHE A 222 1.26 -24.15 -3.04
C PHE A 222 2.45 -25.05 -3.39
N GLN A 223 2.45 -25.63 -4.59
CA GLN A 223 3.58 -26.38 -5.12
C GLN A 223 3.90 -25.88 -6.53
N SER A 224 5.16 -25.53 -6.78
CA SER A 224 5.65 -25.11 -8.09
C SER A 224 5.52 -26.23 -9.13
N PRO A 225 5.25 -25.89 -10.40
CA PRO A 225 5.49 -26.81 -11.48
C PRO A 225 7.02 -26.92 -11.73
N PRO A 226 7.55 -28.12 -12.05
CA PRO A 226 8.98 -28.34 -12.22
C PRO A 226 9.65 -27.39 -13.23
N GLU A 227 8.94 -27.00 -14.28
CA GLU A 227 9.43 -26.16 -15.36
C GLU A 227 9.67 -24.70 -14.93
N LEU A 228 9.01 -24.25 -13.87
CA LEU A 228 9.14 -22.90 -13.33
C LEU A 228 9.78 -22.91 -11.93
N GLU A 229 10.27 -24.05 -11.46
CA GLU A 229 10.89 -24.15 -10.16
C GLU A 229 12.29 -23.51 -10.16
N VAL A 230 12.50 -22.57 -9.26
CA VAL A 230 13.78 -21.91 -9.01
C VAL A 230 14.11 -21.99 -7.52
N SER A 231 15.40 -21.91 -7.19
CA SER A 231 15.88 -21.95 -5.80
C SER A 231 16.77 -20.76 -5.45
N PHE A 232 16.66 -20.30 -4.21
CA PHE A 232 17.38 -19.16 -3.67
C PHE A 232 18.00 -19.50 -2.31
N ASP A 233 19.23 -19.04 -2.07
CA ASP A 233 19.91 -19.23 -0.80
C ASP A 233 19.80 -17.97 0.06
N ARG A 234 18.79 -17.96 0.94
CA ARG A 234 18.47 -16.79 1.77
C ARG A 234 19.50 -16.60 2.89
N PRO A 235 19.77 -15.35 3.30
CA PRO A 235 20.80 -15.06 4.29
C PRO A 235 20.55 -15.67 5.67
N ASN A 236 19.30 -15.90 6.08
CA ASN A 236 18.98 -16.40 7.42
C ASN A 236 18.45 -17.84 7.43
N GLN A 237 17.42 -18.14 6.64
CA GLN A 237 16.74 -19.46 6.69
C GLN A 237 17.15 -20.42 5.57
N GLY A 238 18.30 -20.18 4.92
CA GLY A 238 18.88 -21.07 3.91
C GLY A 238 18.05 -21.20 2.64
N THR A 239 18.26 -22.30 1.92
CA THR A 239 17.66 -22.54 0.61
C THR A 239 16.14 -22.60 0.66
N ILE A 240 15.49 -21.93 -0.29
CA ILE A 240 14.05 -22.02 -0.55
C ILE A 240 13.81 -22.27 -2.03
N SER A 241 12.85 -23.14 -2.35
CA SER A 241 12.45 -23.47 -3.72
C SER A 241 10.98 -23.11 -3.93
N GLY A 242 10.64 -22.75 -5.16
CA GLY A 242 9.29 -22.33 -5.52
C GLY A 242 9.17 -21.89 -6.96
N MET A 243 7.99 -21.43 -7.34
CA MET A 243 7.70 -20.98 -8.70
C MET A 243 8.26 -19.58 -8.93
N GLY A 244 9.18 -19.45 -9.87
CA GLY A 244 9.61 -18.17 -10.42
C GLY A 244 8.72 -17.77 -11.60
N ILE A 245 8.12 -16.58 -11.54
CA ILE A 245 7.38 -16.02 -12.66
C ILE A 245 8.36 -15.18 -13.50
N PRO A 246 8.68 -15.58 -14.73
CA PRO A 246 9.65 -14.88 -15.56
C PRO A 246 9.12 -13.51 -16.04
N GLU A 247 10.04 -12.66 -16.47
CA GLU A 247 9.74 -11.47 -17.26
C GLU A 247 9.01 -11.82 -18.58
N GLY A 248 8.29 -10.85 -19.11
CA GLY A 248 7.45 -11.01 -20.31
C GLY A 248 5.97 -11.10 -19.96
N ILE A 249 5.24 -11.88 -20.76
CA ILE A 249 3.79 -12.04 -20.64
C ILE A 249 3.48 -13.43 -20.06
N THR A 250 3.05 -13.45 -18.79
CA THR A 250 2.60 -14.67 -18.11
C THR A 250 1.07 -14.69 -18.02
N LEU A 251 0.46 -15.76 -18.50
CA LEU A 251 -0.96 -16.03 -18.31
C LEU A 251 -1.19 -17.01 -17.16
N ILE A 252 -2.17 -16.73 -16.32
CA ILE A 252 -2.70 -17.64 -15.31
C ILE A 252 -4.11 -18.03 -15.74
N VAL A 253 -4.27 -19.26 -16.22
CA VAL A 253 -5.52 -19.79 -16.80
C VAL A 253 -6.14 -20.89 -15.95
N GLY A 254 -7.36 -21.32 -16.27
CA GLY A 254 -8.07 -22.37 -15.55
C GLY A 254 -9.55 -22.05 -15.34
N GLY A 255 -10.34 -23.04 -14.91
CA GLY A 255 -11.77 -22.87 -14.65
C GLY A 255 -12.07 -21.88 -13.51
N GLY A 256 -13.36 -21.56 -13.33
CA GLY A 256 -13.82 -20.83 -12.16
C GLY A 256 -13.49 -21.59 -10.86
N TYR A 257 -13.19 -20.86 -9.78
CA TYR A 257 -12.94 -21.41 -8.44
C TYR A 257 -11.68 -22.29 -8.24
N HIS A 258 -10.78 -22.39 -9.22
CA HIS A 258 -9.53 -23.16 -9.08
C HIS A 258 -8.33 -22.34 -8.54
N GLY A 259 -8.53 -21.12 -8.04
CA GLY A 259 -7.50 -20.36 -7.32
C GLY A 259 -6.69 -19.33 -8.12
N LYS A 260 -7.08 -18.99 -9.36
CA LYS A 260 -6.39 -17.99 -10.21
C LYS A 260 -6.24 -16.62 -9.53
N SER A 261 -7.35 -16.00 -9.15
CA SER A 261 -7.33 -14.68 -8.49
C SER A 261 -6.71 -14.74 -7.09
N THR A 262 -6.73 -15.90 -6.42
CA THR A 262 -6.02 -16.11 -5.15
C THR A 262 -4.52 -16.03 -5.36
N LEU A 263 -3.98 -16.68 -6.40
CA LEU A 263 -2.57 -16.59 -6.78
C LEU A 263 -2.20 -15.16 -7.18
N LEU A 264 -2.98 -14.53 -8.07
CA LEU A 264 -2.72 -13.15 -8.50
C LEU A 264 -2.74 -12.16 -7.33
N ARG A 265 -3.66 -12.32 -6.37
CA ARG A 265 -3.71 -11.47 -5.17
C ARG A 265 -2.49 -11.65 -4.28
N ALA A 266 -1.99 -12.89 -4.13
CA ALA A 266 -0.75 -13.13 -3.39
C ALA A 266 0.45 -12.47 -4.09
N ILE A 267 0.53 -12.55 -5.42
CA ILE A 267 1.55 -11.86 -6.22
C ILE A 267 1.42 -10.34 -6.07
N ALA A 268 0.20 -9.79 -6.13
CA ALA A 268 -0.03 -8.35 -6.00
C ALA A 268 0.39 -7.79 -4.64
N LEU A 269 0.22 -8.56 -3.57
CA LEU A 269 0.64 -8.17 -2.23
C LEU A 269 2.10 -8.57 -1.90
N GLY A 270 2.77 -9.35 -2.76
CA GLY A 270 4.20 -9.70 -2.62
C GLY A 270 5.17 -8.52 -2.71
N ILE A 271 4.64 -7.32 -3.02
CA ILE A 271 5.35 -6.05 -2.89
C ILE A 271 5.67 -5.71 -1.41
N TYR A 272 4.92 -6.30 -0.47
CA TYR A 272 5.13 -6.13 0.97
C TYR A 272 5.73 -7.38 1.60
N ASN A 273 6.49 -7.18 2.66
CA ASN A 273 6.83 -8.25 3.59
C ASN A 273 5.58 -8.61 4.41
N HIS A 274 5.46 -9.88 4.80
CA HIS A 274 4.38 -10.34 5.69
C HIS A 274 4.97 -10.96 6.96
N ILE A 275 4.18 -10.94 8.04
CA ILE A 275 4.58 -11.53 9.32
C ILE A 275 4.83 -13.05 9.22
N PRO A 276 5.70 -13.63 10.05
CA PRO A 276 5.89 -15.08 10.11
C PRO A 276 4.57 -15.82 10.39
N GLY A 277 4.28 -16.87 9.61
CA GLY A 277 3.04 -17.62 9.71
C GLY A 277 1.85 -17.00 8.97
N ASP A 278 2.06 -15.97 8.15
CA ASP A 278 1.05 -15.42 7.26
C ASP A 278 0.68 -16.36 6.10
N GLY A 279 1.58 -17.29 5.76
CA GLY A 279 1.48 -18.15 4.58
C GLY A 279 2.07 -17.53 3.32
N ARG A 280 2.24 -16.21 3.28
CA ARG A 280 2.81 -15.43 2.16
C ARG A 280 4.12 -14.72 2.53
N GLU A 281 4.72 -15.03 3.68
CA GLU A 281 5.90 -14.33 4.20
C GLU A 281 7.14 -14.38 3.31
N GLN A 282 7.17 -15.26 2.31
CA GLN A 282 8.24 -15.39 1.33
C GLN A 282 7.70 -15.32 -0.12
N VAL A 283 6.44 -14.94 -0.31
CA VAL A 283 5.89 -14.56 -1.62
C VAL A 283 6.36 -13.14 -1.89
N VAL A 284 7.18 -12.96 -2.93
CA VAL A 284 7.77 -11.67 -3.25
C VAL A 284 7.52 -11.29 -4.70
N THR A 285 7.30 -10.00 -4.94
CA THR A 285 7.06 -9.43 -6.26
C THR A 285 7.86 -8.14 -6.37
N ARG A 286 8.26 -7.75 -7.58
CA ARG A 286 8.94 -6.47 -7.82
C ARG A 286 8.19 -5.31 -7.14
N PRO A 287 8.90 -4.41 -6.43
CA PRO A 287 8.27 -3.41 -5.57
C PRO A 287 7.37 -2.42 -6.32
N ASP A 288 7.65 -2.23 -7.61
CA ASP A 288 6.95 -1.35 -8.55
C ASP A 288 5.88 -2.08 -9.40
N ALA A 289 5.53 -3.32 -9.07
CA ALA A 289 4.43 -4.02 -9.72
C ALA A 289 3.05 -3.45 -9.31
N VAL A 290 2.17 -3.26 -10.30
CA VAL A 290 0.88 -2.56 -10.13
C VAL A 290 -0.27 -3.44 -10.56
N LYS A 291 -1.28 -3.57 -9.70
CA LYS A 291 -2.57 -4.18 -10.10
C LYS A 291 -3.43 -3.15 -10.83
N ILE A 292 -3.85 -3.49 -12.05
CA ILE A 292 -4.70 -2.65 -12.91
C ILE A 292 -6.07 -3.29 -13.05
N ARG A 293 -7.11 -2.46 -13.03
CA ARG A 293 -8.51 -2.83 -13.24
C ARG A 293 -9.28 -1.69 -13.91
N ALA A 294 -10.52 -1.95 -14.33
CA ALA A 294 -11.42 -0.91 -14.80
C ALA A 294 -12.01 -0.12 -13.62
N GLU A 295 -12.21 1.19 -13.83
CA GLU A 295 -12.72 2.16 -12.84
C GLU A 295 -13.75 3.09 -13.49
N ASP A 296 -14.96 2.59 -13.69
CA ASP A 296 -16.06 3.40 -14.21
C ASP A 296 -16.32 4.63 -13.30
N GLY A 297 -16.35 5.81 -13.91
CA GLY A 297 -16.69 7.07 -13.24
C GLY A 297 -15.55 7.83 -12.58
N ARG A 298 -14.31 7.31 -12.61
CA ARG A 298 -13.15 8.07 -12.13
C ARG A 298 -12.84 9.27 -13.01
N SER A 299 -12.16 10.25 -12.43
CA SER A 299 -11.58 11.35 -13.20
C SER A 299 -10.23 10.95 -13.82
N VAL A 300 -9.90 11.61 -14.93
CA VAL A 300 -8.61 11.52 -15.63
C VAL A 300 -8.21 12.94 -16.03
N ALA A 301 -6.94 13.30 -15.84
CA ALA A 301 -6.42 14.62 -16.14
C ALA A 301 -5.16 14.52 -17.02
N GLY A 302 -5.32 14.95 -18.28
CA GLY A 302 -4.30 15.10 -19.31
C GLY A 302 -3.42 13.87 -19.54
N VAL A 303 -4.03 12.71 -19.71
CA VAL A 303 -3.33 11.45 -20.00
C VAL A 303 -3.37 11.16 -21.50
N ASP A 304 -2.24 10.76 -22.09
CA ASP A 304 -2.21 10.28 -23.47
C ASP A 304 -2.69 8.81 -23.52
N ILE A 305 -3.97 8.62 -23.83
CA ILE A 305 -4.58 7.31 -24.02
C ILE A 305 -4.63 6.89 -25.49
N SER A 306 -4.00 7.65 -26.39
CA SER A 306 -3.97 7.34 -27.83
C SER A 306 -3.38 5.97 -28.18
N PRO A 307 -2.49 5.33 -27.38
CA PRO A 307 -2.09 3.96 -27.63
C PRO A 307 -3.27 2.97 -27.65
N PHE A 308 -4.30 3.25 -26.85
CA PHE A 308 -5.45 2.37 -26.72
C PHE A 308 -6.72 2.93 -27.36
N ILE A 309 -6.85 4.25 -27.50
CA ILE A 309 -8.09 4.91 -27.89
C ILE A 309 -7.79 5.94 -28.98
N ASN A 310 -8.16 5.66 -30.22
CA ASN A 310 -7.76 6.49 -31.37
C ASN A 310 -8.66 7.72 -31.56
N HIS A 311 -9.97 7.55 -31.45
CA HIS A 311 -10.96 8.60 -31.67
C HIS A 311 -12.04 8.55 -30.60
N LEU A 312 -12.47 9.72 -30.12
CA LEU A 312 -13.57 9.83 -29.16
C LEU A 312 -14.74 10.59 -29.79
N PRO A 313 -15.98 10.31 -29.35
CA PRO A 313 -17.14 11.12 -29.74
C PRO A 313 -16.88 12.61 -29.49
N GLN A 314 -17.46 13.47 -30.33
CA GLN A 314 -17.33 14.94 -30.25
C GLN A 314 -15.91 15.47 -30.49
N GLY A 315 -14.99 14.66 -31.04
CA GLY A 315 -13.64 15.12 -31.39
C GLY A 315 -12.75 15.42 -30.18
N ARG A 316 -13.02 14.79 -29.03
CA ARG A 316 -12.16 14.94 -27.84
C ARG A 316 -10.77 14.39 -28.10
N SER A 317 -9.76 15.07 -27.57
CA SER A 317 -8.36 14.65 -27.67
C SER A 317 -8.13 13.34 -26.91
N THR A 318 -7.37 12.44 -27.52
CA THR A 318 -6.87 11.20 -26.90
C THR A 318 -5.43 11.32 -26.43
N THR A 319 -4.69 12.31 -26.92
CA THR A 319 -3.29 12.60 -26.53
C THR A 319 -3.15 13.56 -25.34
N ASP A 320 -4.27 14.15 -24.92
CA ASP A 320 -4.40 15.00 -23.73
C ASP A 320 -5.80 14.76 -23.14
N PHE A 321 -6.09 13.49 -22.86
CA PHE A 321 -7.43 13.07 -22.46
C PHE A 321 -7.73 13.51 -21.02
N SER A 322 -8.82 14.25 -20.86
CA SER A 322 -9.34 14.68 -19.57
C SER A 322 -10.84 14.42 -19.48
N THR A 323 -11.30 13.90 -18.35
CA THR A 323 -12.72 13.67 -18.07
C THR A 323 -13.00 13.58 -16.58
N GLU A 324 -14.20 13.95 -16.15
CA GLU A 324 -14.68 13.68 -14.79
C GLU A 324 -15.41 12.34 -14.65
N ASN A 325 -15.68 11.65 -15.76
CA ASN A 325 -16.50 10.45 -15.80
C ASN A 325 -15.99 9.48 -16.89
N ALA A 326 -14.85 8.84 -16.63
CA ALA A 326 -14.27 7.85 -17.53
C ALA A 326 -15.15 6.59 -17.62
N SER A 327 -15.13 5.91 -18.77
CA SER A 327 -15.70 4.56 -18.92
C SER A 327 -14.66 3.50 -18.54
N GLY A 328 -15.05 2.24 -18.46
CA GLY A 328 -14.18 1.15 -18.02
C GLY A 328 -12.94 1.02 -18.90
N SER A 329 -13.10 1.10 -20.23
CA SER A 329 -11.97 1.03 -21.16
C SER A 329 -11.06 2.25 -21.07
N THR A 330 -11.60 3.46 -20.96
CA THR A 330 -10.76 4.68 -20.91
C THR A 330 -10.08 4.85 -19.56
N SER A 331 -10.72 4.45 -18.46
CA SER A 331 -10.13 4.43 -17.12
C SER A 331 -9.02 3.38 -17.01
N GLN A 332 -9.20 2.19 -17.59
CA GLN A 332 -8.18 1.15 -17.61
C GLN A 332 -6.98 1.54 -18.50
N ALA A 333 -7.23 2.12 -19.68
CA ALA A 333 -6.19 2.69 -20.53
C ALA A 333 -5.39 3.79 -19.81
N ALA A 334 -6.08 4.74 -19.16
CA ALA A 334 -5.44 5.79 -18.39
C ALA A 334 -4.60 5.21 -17.24
N SER A 335 -5.12 4.22 -16.51
CA SER A 335 -4.41 3.58 -15.40
C SER A 335 -3.10 2.90 -15.83
N ILE A 336 -3.08 2.28 -17.02
CA ILE A 336 -1.85 1.69 -17.57
C ILE A 336 -0.83 2.79 -17.85
N VAL A 337 -1.22 3.83 -18.59
CA VAL A 337 -0.31 4.94 -18.96
C VAL A 337 0.21 5.67 -17.71
N GLU A 338 -0.65 5.90 -16.72
CA GLU A 338 -0.29 6.48 -15.43
C GLU A 338 0.69 5.59 -14.64
N ALA A 339 0.51 4.27 -14.67
CA ALA A 339 1.44 3.34 -14.03
C ALA A 339 2.81 3.33 -14.72
N LEU A 340 2.84 3.41 -16.05
CA LEU A 340 4.08 3.54 -16.82
C LEU A 340 4.81 4.86 -16.49
N GLU A 341 4.09 5.99 -16.46
CA GLU A 341 4.66 7.30 -16.08
C GLU A 341 5.22 7.29 -14.65
N ALA A 342 4.59 6.53 -13.76
CA ALA A 342 5.03 6.36 -12.38
C ALA A 342 6.19 5.34 -12.22
N GLY A 343 6.60 4.66 -13.30
CA GLY A 343 7.74 3.76 -13.33
C GLY A 343 7.43 2.30 -12.98
N ALA A 344 6.23 1.80 -13.29
CA ALA A 344 5.91 0.39 -13.07
C ALA A 344 6.74 -0.54 -13.97
N SER A 345 7.35 -1.58 -13.40
CA SER A 345 8.04 -2.65 -14.17
C SER A 345 7.16 -3.86 -14.51
N ALA A 346 6.00 -3.98 -13.85
CA ALA A 346 5.07 -5.07 -14.11
C ALA A 346 3.62 -4.66 -13.87
N LEU A 347 2.73 -5.14 -14.74
CA LEU A 347 1.28 -4.99 -14.62
C LEU A 347 0.63 -6.32 -14.23
N LEU A 348 -0.26 -6.27 -13.23
CA LEU A 348 -1.03 -7.41 -12.75
C LEU A 348 -2.50 -7.17 -13.11
N VAL A 349 -3.07 -8.05 -13.93
CA VAL A 349 -4.40 -7.83 -14.50
C VAL A 349 -5.28 -9.06 -14.26
N ASP A 350 -6.53 -8.84 -13.88
CA ASP A 350 -7.54 -9.89 -13.74
C ASP A 350 -8.68 -9.61 -14.72
N GLU A 351 -8.99 -10.58 -15.59
CA GLU A 351 -10.09 -10.50 -16.55
C GLU A 351 -11.42 -10.16 -15.85
N ASP A 352 -11.67 -10.71 -14.66
CA ASP A 352 -12.92 -10.52 -13.90
C ASP A 352 -13.14 -9.07 -13.43
N THR A 353 -12.08 -8.25 -13.40
CA THR A 353 -12.14 -6.83 -12.98
C THR A 353 -11.75 -5.85 -14.10
N SER A 354 -11.61 -6.36 -15.32
CA SER A 354 -11.22 -5.58 -16.50
C SER A 354 -12.42 -5.27 -17.39
N ALA A 355 -12.31 -4.22 -18.22
CA ALA A 355 -13.31 -3.96 -19.24
C ALA A 355 -13.15 -4.94 -20.41
N THR A 356 -14.16 -5.78 -20.68
CA THR A 356 -14.08 -6.82 -21.73
C THR A 356 -13.70 -6.24 -23.10
N ASN A 357 -14.34 -5.13 -23.49
CA ASN A 357 -14.08 -4.45 -24.77
C ASN A 357 -12.68 -3.83 -24.85
N PHE A 358 -12.00 -3.65 -23.71
CA PHE A 358 -10.60 -3.25 -23.66
C PHE A 358 -9.68 -4.45 -23.79
N MET A 359 -10.03 -5.60 -23.19
CA MET A 359 -9.16 -6.77 -23.16
C MET A 359 -9.06 -7.49 -24.50
N ILE A 360 -10.18 -7.66 -25.21
CA ILE A 360 -10.23 -8.51 -26.41
C ILE A 360 -11.07 -7.88 -27.52
N ARG A 361 -10.78 -8.31 -28.75
CA ARG A 361 -11.64 -8.07 -29.91
C ARG A 361 -11.49 -9.22 -30.90
N ASP A 362 -12.49 -10.10 -30.98
CA ASP A 362 -12.39 -11.30 -31.81
C ASP A 362 -12.47 -11.00 -33.33
N ARG A 363 -12.17 -12.01 -34.14
CA ARG A 363 -12.23 -11.92 -35.60
C ARG A 363 -13.63 -11.60 -36.13
N ARG A 364 -14.69 -12.01 -35.43
CA ARG A 364 -16.09 -11.80 -35.83
C ARG A 364 -16.46 -10.33 -35.67
N MET A 365 -16.10 -9.72 -34.54
CA MET A 365 -16.27 -8.30 -34.28
C MET A 365 -15.45 -7.44 -35.23
N GLN A 366 -14.22 -7.85 -35.56
CA GLN A 366 -13.42 -7.21 -36.61
C GLN A 366 -14.07 -7.31 -38.01
N ALA A 367 -14.86 -8.37 -38.27
CA ALA A 367 -15.59 -8.52 -39.54
C ALA A 367 -16.85 -7.63 -39.58
N LEU A 368 -17.55 -7.54 -38.45
CA LEU A 368 -18.82 -6.83 -38.33
C LEU A 368 -18.61 -5.31 -38.28
N ILE A 369 -17.61 -4.86 -37.50
CA ILE A 369 -17.30 -3.45 -37.30
C ILE A 369 -15.90 -3.19 -37.84
N ALA A 370 -15.78 -2.36 -38.88
CA ALA A 370 -14.48 -1.98 -39.42
C ALA A 370 -13.64 -1.23 -38.36
N LYS A 371 -12.30 -1.30 -38.45
CA LYS A 371 -11.39 -0.64 -37.49
C LYS A 371 -11.66 0.87 -37.39
N ASP A 372 -12.00 1.54 -38.49
CA ASP A 372 -12.29 2.98 -38.51
C ASP A 372 -13.53 3.36 -37.67
N HIS A 373 -14.39 2.39 -37.34
CA HIS A 373 -15.57 2.55 -36.49
C HIS A 373 -15.41 1.94 -35.09
N GLU A 374 -14.26 1.34 -34.78
CA GLU A 374 -13.91 0.84 -33.45
C GLU A 374 -12.75 1.66 -32.89
N PRO A 375 -13.02 2.60 -31.97
CA PRO A 375 -11.99 3.50 -31.46
C PRO A 375 -10.98 2.80 -30.54
N ILE A 376 -11.32 1.62 -30.01
CA ILE A 376 -10.49 0.89 -29.05
C ILE A 376 -9.51 -0.01 -29.80
N THR A 377 -8.24 0.07 -29.42
CA THR A 377 -7.22 -0.92 -29.70
C THR A 377 -7.10 -1.83 -28.48
N PRO A 378 -7.40 -3.14 -28.62
CA PRO A 378 -7.49 -4.03 -27.47
C PRO A 378 -6.12 -4.26 -26.83
N PHE A 379 -6.12 -4.53 -25.51
CA PHE A 379 -4.92 -4.71 -24.70
C PHE A 379 -3.99 -5.80 -25.24
N ILE A 380 -4.54 -6.89 -25.75
CA ILE A 380 -3.78 -7.97 -26.40
C ILE A 380 -2.90 -7.49 -27.56
N ASP A 381 -3.29 -6.42 -28.26
CA ASP A 381 -2.51 -5.90 -29.38
C ASP A 381 -1.41 -4.92 -28.92
N LYS A 382 -1.44 -4.50 -27.64
CA LYS A 382 -0.46 -3.58 -27.03
C LYS A 382 0.44 -4.23 -25.98
N ILE A 383 0.02 -5.34 -25.38
CA ILE A 383 0.74 -6.02 -24.29
C ILE A 383 2.17 -6.41 -24.66
N ARG A 384 2.41 -6.82 -25.92
CA ARG A 384 3.76 -7.15 -26.40
C ARG A 384 4.64 -5.91 -26.52
N GLN A 385 4.07 -4.78 -26.92
CA GLN A 385 4.79 -3.50 -27.04
C GLN A 385 5.14 -2.93 -25.68
N LEU A 386 4.30 -3.13 -24.65
CA LEU A 386 4.65 -2.76 -23.27
C LEU A 386 5.94 -3.44 -22.81
N TYR A 387 6.11 -4.72 -23.13
CA TYR A 387 7.33 -5.44 -22.81
C TYR A 387 8.51 -5.03 -23.70
N ALA A 388 8.32 -4.97 -25.02
CA ALA A 388 9.39 -4.67 -25.96
C ALA A 388 9.93 -3.24 -25.87
N ASP A 389 9.04 -2.25 -25.68
CA ASP A 389 9.38 -0.82 -25.72
C ASP A 389 9.74 -0.28 -24.33
N TYR A 390 9.14 -0.82 -23.26
CA TYR A 390 9.30 -0.32 -21.89
C TYR A 390 9.86 -1.35 -20.89
N GLY A 391 10.08 -2.60 -21.28
CA GLY A 391 10.50 -3.66 -20.36
C GLY A 391 9.43 -4.05 -19.35
N VAL A 392 8.17 -3.64 -19.56
CA VAL A 392 7.09 -3.84 -18.59
C VAL A 392 6.44 -5.20 -18.81
N SER A 393 6.65 -6.07 -17.83
CA SER A 393 6.08 -7.43 -17.84
C SER A 393 4.59 -7.40 -17.49
N THR A 394 3.86 -8.44 -17.86
CA THR A 394 2.43 -8.57 -17.51
C THR A 394 2.14 -9.96 -16.95
N VAL A 395 1.49 -10.02 -15.79
CA VAL A 395 0.87 -11.24 -15.25
C VAL A 395 -0.64 -11.07 -15.35
N LEU A 396 -1.27 -11.90 -16.17
CA LEU A 396 -2.68 -11.75 -16.54
C LEU A 396 -3.46 -13.02 -16.21
N VAL A 397 -4.46 -12.90 -15.32
CA VAL A 397 -5.44 -13.96 -15.09
C VAL A 397 -6.48 -13.94 -16.20
N MET A 398 -6.69 -15.09 -16.84
CA MET A 398 -7.69 -15.30 -17.89
C MET A 398 -8.51 -16.56 -17.63
N GLY A 399 -9.76 -16.55 -18.10
CA GLY A 399 -10.64 -17.72 -18.15
C GLY A 399 -11.62 -17.72 -19.33
N GLY A 400 -11.82 -16.57 -19.99
CA GLY A 400 -12.82 -16.40 -21.05
C GLY A 400 -12.29 -16.41 -22.49
N SER A 401 -11.00 -16.11 -22.71
CA SER A 401 -10.42 -15.98 -24.06
C SER A 401 -9.06 -16.66 -24.21
N GLY A 402 -8.91 -17.45 -25.28
CA GLY A 402 -7.66 -18.09 -25.68
C GLY A 402 -6.77 -17.25 -26.61
N ASP A 403 -7.23 -16.08 -27.07
CA ASP A 403 -6.50 -15.26 -28.04
C ASP A 403 -5.10 -14.86 -27.51
N TYR A 404 -4.98 -14.67 -26.20
CA TYR A 404 -3.71 -14.31 -25.56
C TYR A 404 -2.62 -15.38 -25.66
N PHE A 405 -2.94 -16.63 -26.03
CA PHE A 405 -1.93 -17.67 -26.24
C PHE A 405 -0.94 -17.29 -27.34
N ASP A 406 -1.38 -16.53 -28.35
CA ASP A 406 -0.51 -16.03 -29.43
C ASP A 406 0.63 -15.17 -28.86
N VAL A 407 0.33 -14.34 -27.86
CA VAL A 407 1.25 -13.35 -27.30
C VAL A 407 1.81 -13.72 -25.92
N ALA A 408 1.48 -14.86 -25.33
CA ALA A 408 2.04 -15.28 -24.05
C ALA A 408 3.46 -15.83 -24.17
N ASP A 409 4.33 -15.54 -23.21
CA ASP A 409 5.65 -16.17 -23.07
C ASP A 409 5.57 -17.38 -22.12
N THR A 410 4.71 -17.30 -21.10
CA THR A 410 4.48 -18.38 -20.14
C THR A 410 2.98 -18.55 -19.90
N VAL A 411 2.49 -19.79 -19.83
CA VAL A 411 1.09 -20.10 -19.49
C VAL A 411 1.05 -21.09 -18.34
N ILE A 412 0.40 -20.69 -17.26
CA ILE A 412 0.22 -21.46 -16.03
C ILE A 412 -1.25 -21.81 -15.89
N ALA A 413 -1.60 -23.09 -15.92
CA ALA A 413 -2.97 -23.55 -15.67
C ALA A 413 -3.15 -23.89 -14.19
N MET A 414 -4.14 -23.27 -13.56
CA MET A 414 -4.60 -23.58 -12.21
C MET A 414 -5.72 -24.62 -12.29
N THR A 415 -5.47 -25.80 -11.72
CA THR A 415 -6.47 -26.86 -11.54
C THR A 415 -6.41 -27.32 -10.09
N ASP A 416 -7.57 -27.37 -9.45
CA ASP A 416 -7.71 -27.72 -8.03
C ASP A 416 -6.64 -27.05 -7.16
N TYR A 417 -6.49 -25.72 -7.29
CA TYR A 417 -5.55 -24.88 -6.53
C TYR A 417 -4.05 -25.15 -6.76
N GLN A 418 -3.69 -25.99 -7.74
CA GLN A 418 -2.30 -26.25 -8.11
C GLN A 418 -1.96 -25.68 -9.50
N PRO A 419 -0.76 -25.06 -9.65
CA PRO A 419 -0.27 -24.59 -10.93
C PRO A 419 0.37 -25.73 -11.75
N THR A 420 0.21 -25.66 -13.06
CA THR A 420 0.92 -26.50 -14.04
C THR A 420 1.42 -25.62 -15.18
N ALA A 421 2.65 -25.83 -15.62
CA ALA A 421 3.18 -25.11 -16.79
C ALA A 421 2.61 -25.76 -18.06
N VAL A 422 1.87 -24.99 -18.86
CA VAL A 422 1.17 -25.47 -20.06
C VAL A 422 1.48 -24.61 -21.29
N THR A 423 2.63 -23.92 -21.28
CA THR A 423 3.05 -23.01 -22.36
C THR A 423 3.06 -23.70 -23.73
N GLU A 424 3.71 -24.85 -23.86
CA GLU A 424 3.79 -25.60 -25.12
C GLU A 424 2.40 -26.04 -25.63
N GLN A 425 1.54 -26.51 -24.71
CA GLN A 425 0.17 -26.89 -25.04
C GLN A 425 -0.64 -25.68 -25.53
N ALA A 426 -0.52 -24.53 -24.85
CA ALA A 426 -1.19 -23.30 -25.24
C ALA A 426 -0.74 -22.81 -26.63
N LYS A 427 0.56 -22.88 -26.93
CA LYS A 427 1.12 -22.54 -28.25
C LYS A 427 0.64 -23.50 -29.34
N ALA A 428 0.56 -24.81 -29.05
CA ALA A 428 0.02 -25.79 -29.99
C ALA A 428 -1.46 -25.52 -30.31
N ILE A 429 -2.27 -25.20 -29.29
CA ILE A 429 -3.69 -24.83 -29.47
C ILE A 429 -3.83 -23.56 -30.31
N ALA A 430 -3.00 -22.55 -30.05
CA ALA A 430 -3.01 -21.30 -30.83
C ALA A 430 -2.68 -21.54 -32.31
N ALA A 431 -1.76 -22.46 -32.61
CA ALA A 431 -1.42 -22.85 -33.97
C ALA A 431 -2.52 -23.68 -34.66
N GLU A 432 -3.19 -24.59 -33.94
CA GLU A 432 -4.30 -25.39 -34.46
C GLU A 432 -5.56 -24.55 -34.72
N TYR A 433 -5.91 -23.67 -33.78
CA TYR A 433 -7.08 -22.82 -33.80
C TYR A 433 -6.70 -21.36 -34.06
N ALA A 434 -6.12 -21.09 -35.22
CA ALA A 434 -5.68 -19.75 -35.59
C ALA A 434 -6.83 -18.73 -35.46
N THR A 435 -6.60 -17.67 -34.69
CA THR A 435 -7.59 -16.62 -34.43
C THR A 435 -7.98 -15.86 -35.71
N HIS A 436 -7.08 -15.85 -36.70
CA HIS A 436 -7.18 -15.06 -37.94
C HIS A 436 -7.45 -13.57 -37.71
N ARG A 437 -7.22 -13.09 -36.48
CA ARG A 437 -7.37 -11.70 -36.11
C ARG A 437 -6.33 -10.85 -36.83
N LYS A 438 -6.69 -9.61 -37.11
CA LYS A 438 -5.73 -8.60 -37.54
C LYS A 438 -5.20 -7.88 -36.30
N ALA A 439 -3.88 -7.77 -36.16
CA ALA A 439 -3.29 -6.96 -35.10
C ALA A 439 -3.60 -5.48 -35.34
N GLU A 440 -4.10 -4.78 -34.32
CA GLU A 440 -4.51 -3.38 -34.41
C GLU A 440 -3.58 -2.43 -33.63
N GLY A 441 -2.54 -2.99 -32.99
CA GLY A 441 -1.62 -2.29 -32.09
C GLY A 441 -0.57 -1.40 -32.77
N GLY A 442 -0.42 -1.48 -34.10
CA GLY A 442 0.68 -0.82 -34.81
C GLY A 442 2.04 -1.43 -34.47
N GLU A 443 3.13 -0.66 -34.66
CA GLU A 443 4.51 -1.14 -34.47
C GLU A 443 5.08 -0.86 -33.07
N SER A 444 4.64 0.20 -32.40
CA SER A 444 5.14 0.63 -31.08
C SER A 444 4.01 1.15 -30.17
N PHE A 445 4.25 1.18 -28.86
CA PHE A 445 3.30 1.68 -27.87
C PHE A 445 3.10 3.21 -27.92
N ALA A 446 4.10 3.95 -28.44
CA ALA A 446 4.23 5.42 -28.46
C ALA A 446 4.85 6.03 -27.18
N PRO A 447 5.68 7.09 -27.30
CA PRO A 447 6.31 7.75 -26.15
C PRO A 447 5.30 8.28 -25.13
N LEU A 448 5.67 8.21 -23.85
CA LEU A 448 4.83 8.74 -22.77
C LEU A 448 4.94 10.27 -22.72
N ALA A 449 3.81 10.95 -22.84
CA ALA A 449 3.76 12.39 -22.69
C ALA A 449 4.01 12.81 -21.23
N GLN A 450 4.80 13.87 -21.02
CA GLN A 450 5.07 14.39 -19.69
C GLN A 450 3.93 15.31 -19.22
N ARG A 451 3.46 15.08 -17.99
CA ARG A 451 2.39 15.87 -17.36
C ARG A 451 2.96 16.86 -16.34
N PHE A 452 2.63 18.13 -16.51
CA PHE A 452 3.08 19.24 -15.67
C PHE A 452 1.90 19.75 -14.82
N PRO A 453 1.83 19.46 -13.51
CA PRO A 453 0.71 19.87 -12.69
C PRO A 453 0.67 21.39 -12.54
N LEU A 454 -0.51 21.96 -12.75
CA LEU A 454 -0.76 23.40 -12.69
C LEU A 454 -1.13 23.84 -11.26
N PRO A 455 -0.87 25.11 -10.91
CA PRO A 455 -1.36 25.66 -9.65
C PRO A 455 -2.88 25.60 -9.61
N THR A 456 -3.44 24.90 -8.62
CA THR A 456 -4.88 24.90 -8.36
C THR A 456 -5.26 26.18 -7.60
N GLN A 457 -5.97 27.11 -8.24
CA GLN A 457 -6.31 28.40 -7.63
C GLN A 457 -7.35 28.33 -6.50
N ASP A 458 -8.22 27.29 -6.46
CA ASP A 458 -9.42 27.30 -5.59
C ASP A 458 -9.76 25.98 -4.85
N SER A 459 -9.14 24.84 -5.16
CA SER A 459 -9.72 23.53 -4.79
C SER A 459 -9.57 23.10 -3.31
N PHE A 460 -8.67 23.72 -2.53
CA PHE A 460 -8.34 23.21 -1.18
C PHE A 460 -8.28 24.27 -0.07
N GLN A 461 -8.50 25.54 -0.40
CA GLN A 461 -8.57 26.56 0.63
C GLN A 461 -9.94 26.48 1.32
N GLU A 462 -9.94 26.28 2.65
CA GLU A 462 -11.10 26.70 3.43
C GLU A 462 -11.31 28.21 3.21
N ARG A 463 -12.55 28.72 3.40
CA ARG A 463 -12.91 30.15 3.20
C ARG A 463 -11.95 31.16 3.84
N ASP A 464 -11.12 30.72 4.79
CA ASP A 464 -10.17 31.51 5.58
C ASP A 464 -8.66 31.21 5.30
N ARG A 465 -8.29 30.66 4.12
CA ARG A 465 -6.88 30.33 3.75
C ARG A 465 -6.18 29.31 4.67
N ARG A 466 -6.95 28.45 5.35
CA ARG A 466 -6.39 27.36 6.18
C ARG A 466 -5.99 26.17 5.29
N PRO A 467 -4.96 25.38 5.69
CA PRO A 467 -4.63 24.14 4.99
C PRO A 467 -5.84 23.20 4.96
N PRO A 468 -5.99 22.40 3.89
CA PRO A 468 -7.13 21.50 3.74
C PRO A 468 -7.18 20.51 4.91
N LYS A 469 -8.38 20.31 5.45
CA LYS A 469 -8.60 19.31 6.48
C LYS A 469 -8.50 17.91 5.88
N LEU A 470 -7.45 17.18 6.23
CA LEU A 470 -7.27 15.76 5.91
C LEU A 470 -8.18 14.88 6.79
N LYS A 471 -8.96 14.00 6.17
CA LYS A 471 -9.70 12.93 6.84
C LYS A 471 -9.53 11.63 6.07
N VAL A 472 -9.33 10.55 6.81
CA VAL A 472 -9.28 9.18 6.29
C VAL A 472 -10.09 8.32 7.26
N ARG A 473 -11.04 7.55 6.74
CA ARG A 473 -11.88 6.65 7.54
C ARG A 473 -11.45 5.22 7.36
N GLU A 474 -11.36 4.81 6.11
CA GLU A 474 -11.02 3.47 5.66
C GLU A 474 -9.89 3.57 4.61
N VAL A 475 -9.44 2.43 4.09
CA VAL A 475 -8.36 2.36 3.09
C VAL A 475 -8.78 2.85 1.70
N ASP A 476 -10.08 2.97 1.46
CA ASP A 476 -10.69 3.23 0.16
C ASP A 476 -11.10 4.69 -0.07
N GLU A 477 -11.01 5.58 0.93
CA GLU A 477 -11.43 6.97 0.80
C GLU A 477 -10.47 7.94 1.48
N LEU A 478 -9.99 8.92 0.70
CA LEU A 478 -9.23 10.07 1.17
C LEU A 478 -10.07 11.34 1.01
N VAL A 479 -10.23 12.12 2.07
CA VAL A 479 -10.89 13.43 2.01
C VAL A 479 -9.90 14.54 2.31
N LEU A 480 -9.73 15.45 1.35
CA LEU A 480 -8.88 16.64 1.43
C LEU A 480 -9.74 17.90 1.30
N GLY A 481 -9.99 18.57 2.43
CA GLY A 481 -10.85 19.75 2.47
C GLY A 481 -12.30 19.40 2.12
N ARG A 482 -12.73 19.69 0.88
CA ARG A 482 -14.06 19.36 0.35
C ARG A 482 -14.04 18.24 -0.69
N GLU A 483 -12.87 17.85 -1.16
CA GLU A 483 -12.72 16.82 -2.17
C GLU A 483 -12.63 15.45 -1.51
N SER A 484 -13.41 14.50 -2.03
CA SER A 484 -13.28 13.08 -1.72
C SER A 484 -12.63 12.39 -2.92
N VAL A 485 -11.61 11.61 -2.64
CA VAL A 485 -10.84 10.81 -3.59
C VAL A 485 -11.11 9.35 -3.28
N ASP A 486 -11.77 8.68 -4.22
CA ASP A 486 -12.02 7.24 -4.17
C ASP A 486 -10.74 6.49 -4.52
N LEU A 487 -10.31 5.62 -3.61
CA LEU A 487 -9.12 4.76 -3.71
C LEU A 487 -9.50 3.28 -3.68
N SER A 488 -10.78 2.92 -3.76
CA SER A 488 -11.28 1.54 -3.68
C SER A 488 -10.68 0.60 -4.73
N ALA A 489 -10.28 1.14 -5.89
CA ALA A 489 -9.63 0.39 -6.95
C ALA A 489 -8.13 0.16 -6.72
N LEU A 490 -7.51 0.87 -5.78
CA LEU A 490 -6.11 0.73 -5.39
C LEU A 490 -5.95 -0.41 -4.38
N GLU A 491 -6.22 -1.64 -4.83
CA GLU A 491 -6.26 -2.84 -3.99
C GLU A 491 -4.94 -3.21 -3.30
N GLN A 492 -3.83 -2.56 -3.69
CA GLN A 492 -2.53 -2.72 -3.06
C GLN A 492 -2.33 -1.76 -1.87
N LEU A 493 -3.23 -0.80 -1.62
CA LEU A 493 -3.25 -0.05 -0.36
C LEU A 493 -3.87 -0.92 0.73
N VAL A 494 -3.12 -1.19 1.79
CA VAL A 494 -3.51 -2.17 2.83
C VAL A 494 -3.75 -1.54 4.20
N GLU A 495 -3.34 -0.28 4.40
CA GLU A 495 -3.52 0.42 5.68
C GLU A 495 -4.03 1.85 5.56
N VAL A 496 -4.92 2.23 6.48
CA VAL A 496 -5.44 3.60 6.65
C VAL A 496 -4.29 4.59 6.87
N SER A 497 -3.22 4.13 7.52
CA SER A 497 -2.01 4.92 7.75
C SER A 497 -1.24 5.25 6.47
N GLN A 498 -1.30 4.41 5.42
CA GLN A 498 -0.74 4.73 4.11
C GLN A 498 -1.57 5.83 3.45
N VAL A 499 -2.90 5.71 3.46
CA VAL A 499 -3.79 6.73 2.88
C VAL A 499 -3.64 8.07 3.59
N ARG A 500 -3.45 8.07 4.92
CA ARG A 500 -3.16 9.29 5.69
C ARG A 500 -1.83 9.92 5.26
N ALA A 501 -0.79 9.12 5.10
CA ALA A 501 0.52 9.59 4.66
C ALA A 501 0.47 10.11 3.21
N ILE A 502 -0.26 9.45 2.30
CA ILE A 502 -0.53 9.93 0.94
C ILE A 502 -1.26 11.27 0.96
N GLY A 503 -2.30 11.43 1.78
CA GLY A 503 -3.02 12.71 1.91
C GLY A 503 -2.12 13.85 2.43
N ALA A 504 -1.23 13.55 3.38
CA ALA A 504 -0.24 14.50 3.87
C ALA A 504 0.79 14.86 2.78
N ALA A 505 1.28 13.87 2.03
CA ALA A 505 2.17 14.05 0.90
C ALA A 505 1.56 14.93 -0.21
N ILE A 506 0.29 14.69 -0.56
CA ILE A 506 -0.44 15.53 -1.52
C ILE A 506 -0.50 16.99 -1.03
N THR A 507 -0.80 17.18 0.26
CA THR A 507 -0.86 18.52 0.87
C THR A 507 0.50 19.23 0.84
N THR A 508 1.60 18.49 0.99
CA THR A 508 2.98 19.00 0.90
C THR A 508 3.40 19.31 -0.55
N LEU A 509 2.96 18.51 -1.53
CA LEU A 509 3.34 18.67 -2.93
C LEU A 509 2.57 19.80 -3.63
N GLN A 510 1.28 19.95 -3.34
CA GLN A 510 0.42 20.86 -4.08
C GLN A 510 0.93 22.31 -4.19
N PRO A 511 1.46 22.95 -3.13
CA PRO A 511 1.99 24.31 -3.24
C PRO A 511 3.18 24.45 -4.21
N GLN A 512 3.77 23.33 -4.63
CA GLN A 512 4.90 23.25 -5.55
C GLN A 512 4.46 23.04 -7.02
N PHE A 513 3.18 22.85 -7.28
CA PHE A 513 2.66 22.71 -8.65
C PHE A 513 2.73 24.05 -9.37
N ASP A 514 3.56 24.12 -10.40
CA ASP A 514 3.96 25.35 -11.08
C ASP A 514 3.82 25.29 -12.60
N GLY A 515 3.43 24.14 -13.17
CA GLY A 515 3.37 23.89 -14.60
C GLY A 515 4.73 23.81 -15.31
N ASN A 516 5.83 23.80 -14.56
CA ASN A 516 7.21 23.80 -15.10
C ASN A 516 7.98 22.52 -14.77
N HIS A 517 7.65 21.84 -13.68
CA HIS A 517 8.20 20.53 -13.32
C HIS A 517 7.18 19.43 -13.56
N THR A 518 7.62 18.22 -13.93
CA THR A 518 6.68 17.13 -14.17
C THR A 518 6.08 16.61 -12.86
N LEU A 519 4.90 16.01 -12.93
CA LEU A 519 4.27 15.34 -11.80
C LEU A 519 5.18 14.25 -11.24
N SER A 520 5.81 13.50 -12.15
CA SER A 520 6.74 12.41 -11.84
C SER A 520 7.97 12.90 -11.07
N ASP A 521 8.56 14.03 -11.47
CA ASP A 521 9.72 14.63 -10.77
C ASP A 521 9.35 15.11 -9.37
N ARG A 522 8.18 15.75 -9.23
CA ARG A 522 7.69 16.24 -7.93
C ARG A 522 7.49 15.09 -6.94
N ILE A 523 6.89 13.99 -7.40
CA ILE A 523 6.69 12.80 -6.58
C ILE A 523 8.04 12.16 -6.22
N THR A 524 8.94 12.01 -7.19
CA THR A 524 10.29 11.45 -6.97
C THR A 524 11.06 12.26 -5.94
N ALA A 525 11.10 13.59 -6.08
CA ALA A 525 11.81 14.46 -5.15
C ALA A 525 11.25 14.43 -3.72
N LEU A 526 9.96 14.12 -3.53
CA LEU A 526 9.41 13.88 -2.19
C LEU A 526 9.80 12.49 -1.68
N GLN A 527 9.76 11.46 -2.52
CA GLN A 527 10.14 10.10 -2.15
C GLN A 527 11.61 10.04 -1.72
N ASP A 528 12.53 10.65 -2.47
CA ASP A 528 13.96 10.70 -2.12
C ASP A 528 14.20 11.38 -0.75
N LYS A 529 13.37 12.37 -0.40
CA LYS A 529 13.40 12.98 0.94
C LYS A 529 12.89 12.03 2.00
N LEU A 530 11.80 11.32 1.75
CA LEU A 530 11.27 10.32 2.68
C LEU A 530 12.26 9.18 2.92
N ASP A 531 12.98 8.74 1.89
CA ASP A 531 13.96 7.65 1.97
C ASP A 531 15.21 8.03 2.81
N THR A 532 15.49 9.34 2.93
CA THR A 532 16.62 9.87 3.71
C THR A 532 16.22 10.45 5.07
N THR A 533 14.91 10.58 5.32
CA THR A 533 14.35 11.12 6.56
C THR A 533 13.27 10.16 7.09
N ASP A 534 12.21 10.68 7.72
CA ASP A 534 11.10 9.87 8.19
C ASP A 534 9.76 10.50 7.77
N LEU A 535 8.66 9.82 8.07
CA LEU A 535 7.30 10.29 7.73
C LEU A 535 6.90 11.60 8.43
N ASP A 536 7.67 12.09 9.42
CA ASP A 536 7.34 13.32 10.13
C ASP A 536 7.52 14.56 9.26
N ILE A 537 8.33 14.51 8.19
CA ILE A 537 8.44 15.64 7.25
C ILE A 537 7.11 16.00 6.58
N LEU A 538 6.13 15.08 6.60
CA LEU A 538 4.79 15.27 6.04
C LEU A 538 3.86 16.02 7.00
N THR A 539 4.29 16.28 8.24
CA THR A 539 3.44 16.82 9.29
C THR A 539 4.15 17.84 10.16
N ASP A 540 3.42 18.82 10.71
CA ASP A 540 4.03 19.86 11.55
C ASP A 540 4.54 19.34 12.91
N TYR A 541 4.13 18.13 13.31
CA TYR A 541 4.50 17.50 14.57
C TYR A 541 4.44 15.97 14.45
N PRO A 542 5.24 15.24 15.23
CA PRO A 542 5.27 13.77 15.19
C PRO A 542 3.89 13.14 15.34
N GLN A 543 3.49 12.32 14.37
CA GLN A 543 2.24 11.56 14.41
C GLN A 543 2.53 10.07 14.48
N GLY A 544 1.66 9.30 15.15
CA GLY A 544 1.81 7.85 15.31
C GLY A 544 0.99 7.01 14.34
N ASP A 545 0.40 7.63 13.33
CA ASP A 545 -0.63 7.04 12.48
C ASP A 545 -0.35 7.19 10.98
N LEU A 546 0.93 7.29 10.60
CA LEU A 546 1.44 7.30 9.22
C LEU A 546 2.17 6.00 8.89
N ALA A 547 2.05 5.53 7.65
CA ALA A 547 2.77 4.38 7.11
C ALA A 547 3.34 4.72 5.73
N MET A 548 4.49 4.13 5.41
CA MET A 548 5.16 4.36 4.14
C MET A 548 4.31 3.85 2.97
N PHE A 549 4.33 4.59 1.87
CA PHE A 549 3.62 4.31 0.63
C PHE A 549 4.60 4.32 -0.53
N ARG A 550 4.24 3.72 -1.67
CA ARG A 550 5.09 3.73 -2.86
C ARG A 550 4.84 5.01 -3.65
N ARG A 551 5.86 5.45 -4.40
CA ARG A 551 5.74 6.49 -5.43
C ARG A 551 4.52 6.28 -6.34
N ILE A 552 4.29 5.05 -6.79
CA ILE A 552 3.17 4.72 -7.68
C ILE A 552 1.82 4.89 -6.97
N ASP A 553 1.72 4.57 -5.68
CA ASP A 553 0.47 4.73 -4.93
C ASP A 553 0.13 6.22 -4.75
N LEU A 554 1.13 7.07 -4.51
CA LEU A 554 0.96 8.53 -4.46
C LEU A 554 0.55 9.11 -5.83
N ALA A 555 1.21 8.66 -6.91
CA ALA A 555 0.84 9.05 -8.27
C ALA A 555 -0.62 8.64 -8.58
N ALA A 556 -0.99 7.41 -8.22
CA ALA A 556 -2.32 6.88 -8.45
C ALA A 556 -3.41 7.65 -7.67
N ALA A 557 -3.14 8.06 -6.43
CA ALA A 557 -4.06 8.89 -5.66
C ALA A 557 -4.22 10.29 -6.28
N LEU A 558 -3.10 10.94 -6.65
CA LEU A 558 -3.12 12.24 -7.35
C LEU A 558 -3.94 12.17 -8.64
N ASN A 559 -3.77 11.11 -9.42
CA ASN A 559 -4.48 10.89 -10.69
C ASN A 559 -5.99 10.64 -10.55
N ARG A 560 -6.48 10.42 -9.33
CA ARG A 560 -7.92 10.26 -9.05
C ARG A 560 -8.56 11.53 -8.50
N MET A 561 -7.75 12.54 -8.19
CA MET A 561 -8.23 13.85 -7.75
C MET A 561 -8.94 14.56 -8.91
N ARG A 562 -10.22 14.87 -8.71
CA ARG A 562 -11.06 15.61 -9.67
C ARG A 562 -10.56 17.03 -9.89
N SER A 563 -9.86 17.59 -8.90
CA SER A 563 -9.27 18.93 -8.99
C SER A 563 -7.91 18.97 -9.69
N LEU A 564 -7.30 17.83 -10.02
CA LEU A 564 -6.00 17.79 -10.67
C LEU A 564 -6.09 18.44 -12.06
N GLN A 565 -5.26 19.45 -12.28
CA GLN A 565 -5.06 20.06 -13.58
C GLN A 565 -3.61 19.89 -14.00
N VAL A 566 -3.41 19.42 -15.22
CA VAL A 566 -2.08 19.24 -15.79
C VAL A 566 -2.03 19.91 -17.16
N LYS A 567 -0.84 20.35 -17.52
CA LYS A 567 -0.50 20.69 -18.89
C LYS A 567 0.35 19.55 -19.46
N VAL A 568 -0.01 19.07 -20.64
CA VAL A 568 0.80 18.11 -21.39
C VAL A 568 1.75 18.86 -22.31
N LYS A 569 3.04 18.55 -22.25
CA LYS A 569 3.98 18.91 -23.33
C LYS A 569 4.33 17.62 -24.05
N GLY A 570 3.89 17.49 -25.29
CA GLY A 570 4.46 16.50 -26.18
C GLY A 570 5.86 16.96 -26.59
N ASP A 571 6.80 16.02 -26.71
CA ASP A 571 8.00 16.22 -27.52
C ASP A 571 7.54 16.49 -28.95
N ARG A 572 7.27 17.75 -29.26
CA ARG A 572 7.30 18.22 -30.65
C ARG A 572 8.79 18.38 -30.94
N GLY A 573 9.33 17.39 -31.64
CA GLY A 573 10.73 17.37 -32.09
C GLY A 573 11.13 18.61 -32.89
#